data_AF-A0A6H1ZWK1-F1
#
_entry.id   AF-A0A6H1ZWK1-F1
#
_cell.length_a   1.000
_cell.length_b   1.000
_cell.length_c   1.000
_cell.angle_alpha   90.00
_cell.angle_beta   90.00
_cell.angle_gamma   90.00
#
_symmetry.space_group_name_H-M   'P 1'
#
loop_
_entity.id
_entity.type
_entity.pdbx_description
1 polymer ?
#
loop_
_entity_poly.entity_id
_entity_poly.type
_entity_poly.pdbx_seq_one_letter_code
_entity_poly.pdbx_strand_id
1 'polypeptide(L)'
;MIRRFERIEKIKKEVAKKWGYLVSDLEGPGRGKMLVYARHEAMYRVRKELPFSYPEIAHFFGRRDHTTIIYAVRTFEKKKEEIEKLHLSDGDSSNS
;
A
#
# COMPACT_ATOMS: atom_id res chain seq x y z
N MET A 1 5.45 3.41 -24.17
CA MET A 1 5.64 4.12 -22.89
C MET A 1 4.35 4.30 -22.07
N ILE A 2 3.15 4.31 -22.69
CA ILE A 2 1.85 4.63 -22.05
C ILE A 2 1.36 3.61 -20.99
N ARG A 3 1.61 2.31 -21.19
CA ARG A 3 1.09 1.22 -20.31
C ARG A 3 1.55 1.27 -18.84
N ARG A 4 2.54 2.09 -18.51
CA ARG A 4 3.15 2.16 -17.18
C ARG A 4 2.29 2.95 -16.19
N PHE A 5 1.74 4.08 -16.61
CA PHE A 5 0.89 4.93 -15.78
C PHE A 5 -0.46 4.28 -15.44
N GLU A 6 -1.11 3.69 -16.45
CA GLU A 6 -2.41 3.01 -16.31
C GLU A 6 -2.40 1.91 -15.23
N ARG A 7 -1.27 1.22 -15.06
CA ARG A 7 -1.13 0.17 -14.04
C ARG A 7 -1.10 0.73 -12.62
N ILE A 8 -0.47 1.87 -12.41
CA ILE A 8 -0.44 2.53 -11.10
C ILE A 8 -1.84 3.06 -10.76
N GLU A 9 -2.52 3.68 -11.73
CA GLU A 9 -3.91 4.12 -11.56
C GLU A 9 -4.84 2.96 -11.24
N LYS A 10 -4.66 1.81 -11.90
CA LYS A 10 -5.44 0.61 -11.60
C LYS A 10 -5.27 0.18 -10.15
N ILE A 11 -4.04 0.10 -9.65
CA ILE A 11 -3.77 -0.28 -8.25
C ILE A 11 -4.38 0.75 -7.29
N LYS A 12 -4.21 2.05 -7.56
CA LYS A 12 -4.83 3.11 -6.74
C LYS A 12 -6.34 2.95 -6.66
N LYS A 13 -7.01 2.69 -7.79
CA LYS A 13 -8.47 2.46 -7.86
C LYS A 13 -8.90 1.21 -7.09
N GLU A 14 -8.17 0.11 -7.22
CA GLU A 14 -8.46 -1.13 -6.49
C GLU A 14 -8.36 -0.92 -4.96
N VAL A 15 -7.29 -0.28 -4.51
CA VAL A 15 -7.06 -0.02 -3.09
C VAL A 15 -8.08 0.99 -2.56
N ALA A 16 -8.33 2.08 -3.29
CA ALA A 16 -9.36 3.07 -2.97
C ALA A 16 -10.73 2.39 -2.79
N LYS A 17 -11.14 1.53 -3.75
CA LYS A 17 -12.39 0.77 -3.68
C LYS A 17 -12.43 -0.20 -2.49
N LYS A 18 -11.32 -0.88 -2.18
CA LYS A 18 -11.22 -1.82 -1.05
C LYS A 18 -11.44 -1.13 0.30
N TRP A 19 -10.93 0.09 0.45
CA TRP A 19 -11.01 0.85 1.70
C TRP A 19 -12.15 1.89 1.74
N GLY A 20 -12.89 2.07 0.64
CA GLY A 20 -13.96 3.07 0.54
C GLY A 20 -13.47 4.51 0.43
N TYR A 21 -12.24 4.75 -0.04
CA TYR A 21 -11.68 6.09 -0.26
C TYR A 21 -11.68 6.45 -1.75
N LEU A 22 -11.44 7.73 -2.08
CA LEU A 22 -11.16 8.17 -3.45
C LEU A 22 -9.66 8.09 -3.75
N VAL A 23 -9.31 7.98 -5.03
CA VAL A 23 -7.90 8.02 -5.48
C VAL A 23 -7.25 9.35 -5.06
N SER A 24 -7.99 10.45 -5.13
CA SER A 24 -7.55 11.77 -4.69
C SER A 24 -7.22 11.81 -3.18
N ASP A 25 -7.90 11.03 -2.33
CA ASP A 25 -7.58 10.96 -0.90
C ASP A 25 -6.25 10.24 -0.65
N LEU A 26 -5.94 9.23 -1.47
CA LEU A 26 -4.67 8.51 -1.42
C LEU A 26 -3.49 9.42 -1.84
N GLU A 27 -3.71 10.43 -2.66
CA GLU A 27 -2.68 11.41 -3.05
C GLU A 27 -2.66 12.64 -2.14
N GLY A 28 -3.80 12.94 -1.52
CA GLY A 28 -3.99 14.14 -0.70
C GLY A 28 -3.17 14.21 0.60
N PRO A 29 -3.30 15.31 1.35
CA PRO A 29 -2.59 15.53 2.61
C PRO A 29 -3.17 14.76 3.80
N GLY A 30 -4.24 13.99 3.62
CA GLY A 30 -4.93 13.29 4.70
C GLY A 30 -4.01 12.40 5.54
N ARG A 31 -4.18 12.49 6.87
CA ARG A 31 -3.35 11.81 7.89
C ARG A 31 -4.11 10.75 8.72
N GLY A 32 -5.35 10.44 8.34
CA GLY A 32 -6.14 9.43 9.05
C GLY A 32 -5.43 8.08 9.08
N LYS A 33 -5.44 7.38 10.22
CA LYS A 33 -4.69 6.11 10.41
C LYS A 33 -5.05 5.06 9.35
N MET A 34 -6.34 4.90 9.05
CA MET A 34 -6.83 3.99 7.99
C MET A 34 -6.46 4.48 6.59
N LEU A 35 -6.57 5.78 6.32
CA LEU A 35 -6.18 6.36 5.03
C LEU A 35 -4.68 6.18 4.75
N VAL A 36 -3.84 6.43 5.75
CA VAL A 36 -2.38 6.24 5.67
C VAL A 36 -2.07 4.76 5.42
N TYR A 37 -2.79 3.84 6.08
CA TYR A 37 -2.64 2.41 5.84
C TYR A 37 -3.02 2.02 4.41
N ALA A 38 -4.15 2.52 3.89
CA ALA A 38 -4.55 2.32 2.49
C ALA A 38 -3.52 2.88 1.51
N ARG A 39 -2.97 4.08 1.78
CA ARG A 39 -1.89 4.68 0.97
C ARG A 39 -0.64 3.79 0.96
N HIS A 40 -0.25 3.27 2.11
CA HIS A 40 0.89 2.36 2.20
C HIS A 40 0.63 1.04 1.46
N GLU A 41 -0.59 0.49 1.51
CA GLU A 41 -0.97 -0.68 0.73
C GLU A 41 -0.82 -0.43 -0.78
N ALA A 42 -1.29 0.72 -1.26
CA ALA A 42 -1.15 1.09 -2.67
C ALA A 42 0.33 1.18 -3.10
N MET A 43 1.17 1.83 -2.28
CA MET A 43 2.61 1.95 -2.54
C MET A 43 3.32 0.58 -2.52
N TYR A 44 2.95 -0.29 -1.57
CA TYR A 44 3.46 -1.66 -1.48
C TYR A 44 3.06 -2.49 -2.70
N ARG A 45 1.80 -2.46 -3.12
CA ARG A 45 1.32 -3.20 -4.30
C ARG A 45 1.98 -2.71 -5.57
N VAL A 46 2.14 -1.40 -5.75
CA VAL A 46 2.90 -0.85 -6.90
C VAL A 46 4.34 -1.38 -6.89
N ARG A 47 5.01 -1.40 -5.74
CA ARG A 47 6.40 -1.90 -5.65
C ARG A 47 6.52 -3.42 -5.90
N LYS A 48 5.49 -4.19 -5.55
CA LYS A 48 5.47 -5.66 -5.65
C LYS A 48 5.02 -6.15 -7.03
N GLU A 49 3.98 -5.53 -7.59
CA GLU A 49 3.37 -5.92 -8.86
C GLU A 49 4.06 -5.27 -10.06
N LEU A 50 4.74 -4.13 -9.87
CA LEU A 50 5.33 -3.35 -10.95
C LEU A 50 6.84 -3.10 -10.69
N PRO A 51 7.70 -3.20 -11.73
CA PRO A 51 9.14 -2.99 -11.61
C PRO A 51 9.50 -1.50 -11.64
N PHE A 52 8.87 -0.68 -10.80
CA PHE A 52 9.20 0.74 -10.64
C PHE A 52 10.18 0.97 -9.51
N SER A 53 11.03 1.98 -9.68
CA SER A 53 11.92 2.46 -8.63
C SER A 53 11.17 3.30 -7.58
N TYR A 54 11.69 3.38 -6.35
CA TYR A 54 11.13 4.24 -5.29
C TYR A 54 10.96 5.72 -5.72
N PRO A 55 11.91 6.38 -6.42
CA PRO A 55 11.71 7.75 -6.89
C PRO A 55 10.60 7.88 -7.93
N GLU A 56 10.42 6.90 -8.84
CA GLU A 56 9.31 6.92 -9.79
C GLU A 56 7.96 6.82 -9.06
N ILE A 57 7.84 5.90 -8.10
CA ILE A 57 6.62 5.76 -7.29
C ILE A 57 6.34 7.06 -6.53
N ALA A 58 7.36 7.70 -5.95
CA ALA A 58 7.20 8.97 -5.26
C ALA A 58 6.63 10.06 -6.19
N HIS A 59 7.17 10.16 -7.41
CA HIS A 59 6.69 11.07 -8.44
C HIS A 59 5.21 10.82 -8.79
N PHE A 60 4.81 9.56 -9.00
CA PHE A 60 3.43 9.19 -9.32
C PHE A 60 2.43 9.44 -8.18
N PHE A 61 2.89 9.51 -6.92
CA PHE A 61 2.06 9.81 -5.77
C PHE A 61 2.17 11.28 -5.32
N GLY A 62 2.81 12.15 -6.13
CA GLY A 62 2.97 13.57 -5.81
C GLY A 62 3.85 13.83 -4.58
N ARG A 63 4.75 12.89 -4.23
CA ARG A 63 5.65 13.01 -3.07
C ARG A 63 7.05 13.41 -3.54
N ARG A 64 7.66 14.38 -2.86
CA ARG A 64 9.04 14.82 -3.11
C ARG A 64 10.07 13.81 -2.60
N ASP A 65 9.80 13.18 -1.46
CA ASP A 65 10.77 12.34 -0.77
C ASP A 65 10.48 10.85 -0.98
N HIS A 66 11.31 10.19 -1.79
CA HIS A 66 11.22 8.75 -2.07
C HIS A 66 11.45 7.88 -0.83
N THR A 67 12.13 8.41 0.18
CA THR A 67 12.28 7.77 1.50
C THR A 67 10.92 7.53 2.15
N THR A 68 9.94 8.42 1.94
CA THR A 68 8.55 8.22 2.41
C THR A 68 7.95 6.94 1.86
N ILE A 69 8.22 6.61 0.59
CA ILE A 69 7.75 5.37 -0.04
C ILE A 69 8.44 4.17 0.60
N ILE A 70 9.75 4.25 0.84
CA ILE A 70 10.52 3.17 1.49
C ILE A 70 9.94 2.89 2.89
N TYR A 71 9.72 3.94 3.70
CA TYR A 71 9.11 3.81 5.01
C TYR A 71 7.69 3.22 4.92
N ALA A 72 6.85 3.74 4.02
CA ALA A 72 5.48 3.26 3.80
C ALA A 72 5.43 1.75 3.49
N VAL A 73 6.25 1.30 2.54
CA VAL A 73 6.34 -0.11 2.11
C VAL A 73 6.78 -1.00 3.27
N ARG A 74 7.84 -0.63 3.99
CA ARG A 74 8.36 -1.41 5.13
C ARG A 74 7.37 -1.44 6.30
N THR A 75 6.70 -0.33 6.59
CA THR A 75 5.68 -0.28 7.64
C THR A 75 4.48 -1.14 7.30
N PHE A 76 4.03 -1.15 6.03
CA PHE A 76 2.92 -1.99 5.61
C PHE A 76 3.27 -3.48 5.65
N GLU A 77 4.48 -3.83 5.20
CA GLU A 77 4.97 -5.21 5.22
C GLU A 77 5.01 -5.77 6.65
N LYS A 78 5.57 -5.03 7.61
CA LYS A 78 5.55 -5.41 9.02
C LYS A 78 4.14 -5.62 9.56
N LYS A 79 3.23 -4.68 9.29
CA LYS A 79 1.83 -4.78 9.75
C LYS A 79 1.11 -5.98 9.12
N LYS A 80 1.40 -6.28 7.86
CA LYS A 80 0.82 -7.44 7.17
C LYS A 80 1.30 -8.74 7.82
N GLU A 81 2.60 -8.83 8.11
CA GLU A 81 3.20 -9.99 8.79
C GLU A 81 2.64 -10.18 10.22
N GLU A 82 2.44 -9.09 10.96
CA GLU A 82 1.80 -9.14 12.29
C GLU A 82 0.37 -9.70 12.22
N ILE A 83 -0.43 -9.25 11.25
CA ILE A 83 -1.80 -9.75 11.04
C ILE A 83 -1.78 -11.23 10.63
N GLU A 84 -0.86 -11.63 9.76
CA GLU A 84 -0.72 -13.03 9.30
C GLU A 84 -0.30 -13.96 10.45
N LYS A 85 0.61 -13.52 11.33
CA LYS A 85 1.02 -14.26 12.53
C LYS A 85 -0.12 -14.45 13.53
N LEU A 86 -0.94 -13.42 13.73
CA LEU A 86 -2.13 -13.52 14.59
C LEU A 86 -3.17 -14.51 14.05
N HIS A 87 -3.28 -14.64 12.72
CA HIS A 87 -4.21 -15.59 12.12
C HIS A 87 -3.71 -17.04 12.19
N LEU A 88 -2.41 -17.26 12.43
CA LEU A 88 -1.81 -18.58 12.54
C LEU A 88 -1.84 -19.16 13.97
N SER A 89 -2.12 -18.34 14.99
CA SER A 89 -2.15 -18.79 16.39
C SER A 89 -3.49 -19.38 16.85
N ASP A 90 -4.57 -19.20 16.07
CA ASP A 90 -5.91 -19.69 16.44
C ASP A 90 -6.17 -21.15 16.01
N GLY A 91 -5.15 -21.84 15.49
CA GLY A 91 -5.27 -23.15 14.83
C GLY A 91 -4.83 -24.39 15.61
N ASP A 92 -4.39 -24.28 16.87
CA ASP A 92 -3.96 -25.44 17.67
C ASP A 92 -4.55 -25.41 19.08
N SER A 93 -5.83 -25.78 19.21
CA SER A 93 -6.43 -26.26 20.47
C SER A 93 -7.76 -26.95 20.20
N SER A 94 -7.71 -28.09 19.51
CA SER A 94 -8.77 -29.10 19.54
C SER A 94 -8.18 -30.46 19.15
N ASN A 95 -7.35 -31.01 20.04
CA ASN A 95 -7.20 -32.45 20.13
C ASN A 95 -7.29 -32.84 21.61
N SER A 96 -8.52 -33.03 22.07
CA SER A 96 -8.90 -33.66 23.34
C SER A 96 -10.24 -34.34 23.12
#